data_AF-A0A929VNY4-F1
#
_entry.id   AF-A0A929VNY4-F1
#
_cell.length_a   1.000
_cell.length_b   1.000
_cell.length_c   1.000
_cell.angle_alpha   90.00
_cell.angle_beta   90.00
_cell.angle_gamma   90.00
#
_symmetry.space_group_name_H-M   'P 1'
#
loop_
_entity.id
_entity.type
_entity.pdbx_description
1 polymer ?
#
loop_
_entity_poly.entity_id
_entity_poly.type
_entity_poly.pdbx_seq_one_letter_code
_entity_poly.pdbx_strand_id
1 'polypeptide(L)' 'NALKSMDKKFTSIFISHRISTITNCDNIIVMDDGKIVESGKHNELIKKNGMYSKINEIQSKEYDVNNE' A
#
# COMPACT_ATOMS: atom_id res chain seq x y z
N ASN A 1 13.81 3.46 -11.02
CA ASN A 1 13.76 4.37 -9.85
C ASN A 1 14.91 4.07 -8.90
N ALA A 2 15.82 5.01 -8.70
CA ALA A 2 17.04 4.87 -7.90
C ALA A 2 16.80 4.46 -6.43
N LEU A 3 15.61 4.73 -5.89
CA LEU A 3 15.21 4.32 -4.53
C LEU A 3 15.14 2.79 -4.38
N LYS A 4 14.59 2.07 -5.38
CA LYS A 4 14.46 0.59 -5.33
C LYS A 4 15.80 -0.14 -5.20
N SER A 5 16.89 0.42 -5.71
CA SER A 5 18.24 -0.17 -5.57
C SER A 5 18.86 0.06 -4.20
N MET A 6 18.41 1.07 -3.46
CA MET A 6 18.93 1.41 -2.13
C MET A 6 18.22 0.62 -1.02
N ASP A 7 16.93 0.32 -1.21
CA ASP A 7 16.09 -0.43 -0.27
C ASP A 7 16.61 -1.83 0.08
N LYS A 8 17.50 -2.42 -0.74
CA LYS A 8 18.10 -3.74 -0.45
C LYS A 8 19.23 -3.70 0.58
N LYS A 9 19.69 -2.52 1.00
CA LYS A 9 20.83 -2.35 1.92
C LYS A 9 20.46 -1.65 3.22
N PHE A 10 19.27 -1.06 3.30
CA PHE A 10 18.82 -0.26 4.45
C PHE A 10 17.35 -0.54 4.74
N THR A 11 16.95 -0.37 5.99
CA THR A 11 15.53 -0.36 6.34
C THR A 11 14.91 0.96 5.90
N SER A 12 14.02 0.90 4.91
CA SER A 12 13.27 2.06 4.42
C SER A 12 11.85 2.05 4.98
N ILE A 13 11.41 3.17 5.55
CA ILE A 13 10.03 3.37 6.01
C ILE A 13 9.36 4.37 5.07
N PHE A 14 8.28 3.94 4.42
CA PHE A 14 7.47 4.77 3.54
C PHE A 14 6.15 5.10 4.22
N ILE A 15 5.83 6.39 4.32
CA ILE A 15 4.51 6.88 4.76
C ILE A 15 3.86 7.51 3.55
N SER A 16 2.74 6.95 3.10
CA SER A 16 2.05 7.42 1.90
C SER A 16 0.56 7.21 2.03
N HIS A 17 -0.19 8.16 1.51
CA HIS A 17 -1.62 7.98 1.24
C HIS A 17 -1.86 7.25 -0.08
N ARG A 18 -0.87 7.16 -0.97
CA ARG A 18 -1.00 6.52 -2.29
C ARG A 18 -0.62 5.04 -2.23
N ILE A 19 -1.57 4.17 -2.57
CA ILE A 19 -1.36 2.72 -2.61
C ILE A 19 -0.24 2.34 -3.59
N SER A 20 -0.18 2.98 -4.76
CA SER A 20 0.83 2.70 -5.79
C SER A 20 2.28 2.85 -5.31
N THR A 21 2.52 3.68 -4.30
CA THR A 21 3.84 3.84 -3.66
C THR A 21 4.19 2.65 -2.78
N ILE A 22 3.22 2.09 -2.05
CA ILE A 22 3.44 1.09 -1.00
C ILE A 22 3.18 -0.35 -1.44
N THR A 23 2.62 -0.57 -2.64
CA THR A 23 2.33 -1.92 -3.19
C THR A 23 3.56 -2.83 -3.21
N ASN A 24 4.76 -2.28 -3.38
CA ASN A 24 6.01 -3.04 -3.47
C ASN A 24 6.74 -3.19 -2.11
N CYS A 25 6.15 -2.75 -1.00
CA CYS A 25 6.78 -2.86 0.31
C CYS A 25 6.74 -4.31 0.82
N ASP A 26 7.79 -4.72 1.52
CA ASP A 26 7.89 -6.06 2.13
C ASP A 26 6.86 -6.27 3.25
N ASN A 27 6.47 -5.19 3.92
CA ASN A 27 5.42 -5.15 4.93
C ASN A 27 4.69 -3.81 4.85
N ILE A 28 3.36 -3.86 4.84
CA ILE A 28 2.48 -2.70 4.85
C ILE A 28 1.75 -2.67 6.19
N ILE A 29 1.68 -1.49 6.80
CA ILE A 29 0.96 -1.24 8.06
C ILE A 29 -0.19 -0.29 7.76
N VAL A 30 -1.41 -0.69 8.09
CA VAL A 30 -2.59 0.18 8.03
C VAL A 30 -2.88 0.69 9.42
N MET A 31 -2.97 2.01 9.55
CA MET A 31 -3.31 2.68 10.79
C MET A 31 -4.70 3.32 10.69
N ASP A 32 -5.47 3.19 11.76
CA ASP A 32 -6.74 3.88 11.96
C ASP A 32 -6.86 4.28 13.43
N ASP A 33 -7.30 5.52 13.69
CA ASP A 33 -7.44 6.10 15.04
C ASP A 33 -6.23 5.82 15.98
N GLY A 34 -5.01 6.02 15.46
CA GLY A 34 -3.77 5.82 16.22
C GLY A 34 -3.40 4.36 16.50
N LYS A 35 -4.12 3.38 15.95
CA LYS A 35 -3.87 1.95 16.13
C LYS A 35 -3.52 1.26 14.82
N ILE A 36 -2.70 0.22 14.90
CA ILE A 36 -2.46 -0.68 13.76
C ILE A 36 -3.66 -1.61 13.63
N VAL A 37 -4.41 -1.48 12.53
CA VAL A 37 -5.60 -2.30 12.27
C VAL A 37 -5.30 -3.48 11.35
N GLU A 38 -4.32 -3.34 10.45
CA GLU A 38 -3.86 -4.43 9.58
C GLU A 38 -2.35 -4.36 9.32
N SER A 39 -1.73 -5.52 9.11
CA SER A 39 -0.36 -5.62 8.63
C SER A 39 -0.16 -6.83 7.73
N GLY A 40 0.78 -6.72 6.79
CA GLY A 40 1.20 -7.82 5.91
C GLY A 40 1.64 -7.35 4.54
N LYS A 41 1.83 -8.30 3.62
CA LYS A 41 2.13 -7.99 2.21
C LYS A 41 0.87 -7.54 1.47
N HIS A 42 1.05 -6.78 0.39
CA HIS A 42 -0.04 -6.33 -0.47
C HIS A 42 -1.04 -7.46 -0.80
N ASN A 43 -0.56 -8.58 -1.33
CA ASN A 43 -1.42 -9.72 -1.72
C ASN A 43 -2.18 -10.35 -0.54
N GLU A 44 -1.62 -10.32 0.67
CA GLU A 44 -2.27 -10.85 1.86
C GLU A 44 -3.38 -9.91 2.33
N LEU A 45 -3.10 -8.60 2.34
CA LEU A 45 -4.05 -7.57 2.75
C LEU A 45 -5.22 -7.45 1.77
N ILE A 46 -4.99 -7.59 0.46
CA ILE A 46 -6.07 -7.65 -0.54
C ILE A 46 -6.99 -8.85 -0.27
N LYS A 47 -6.42 -10.03 0.02
CA LYS A 47 -7.20 -11.24 0.31
C LYS A 47 -8.00 -11.16 1.61
N LYS A 48 -7.53 -10.40 2.60
CA LYS A 48 -8.26 -10.17 3.85
C LYS A 48 -9.56 -9.37 3.66
N ASN A 49 -9.69 -8.68 2.53
CA ASN A 49 -10.82 -7.80 2.22
C ASN A 49 -11.12 -6.78 3.34
N GLY A 50 -10.06 -6.27 3.97
CA GLY A 50 -10.12 -5.35 5.11
C GLY A 50 -10.16 -3.87 4.72
N MET A 51 -9.59 -3.01 5.57
CA MET A 51 -9.48 -1.57 5.32
C MET A 51 -8.52 -1.30 4.16
N TYR A 52 -7.43 -2.04 4.07
CA TYR A 52 -6.47 -1.93 2.96
C TYR A 52 -7.12 -2.15 1.59
N SER A 53 -7.93 -3.21 1.44
CA SER A 53 -8.57 -3.52 0.14
C SER A 53 -9.55 -2.43 -0.28
N LYS A 54 -10.33 -1.88 0.65
CA LYS A 54 -11.23 -0.75 0.40
C LYS A 54 -10.48 0.48 -0.09
N ILE A 55 -9.37 0.84 0.56
CA ILE A 55 -8.53 1.97 0.14
C ILE A 55 -7.93 1.69 -1.24
N ASN A 56 -7.45 0.46 -1.48
CA ASN A 56 -6.95 0.05 -2.78
C ASN A 56 -8.01 0.21 -3.87
N GLU A 57 -9.24 -0.27 -3.67
CA GLU A 57 -10.32 -0.13 -4.64
C GLU A 57 -10.65 1.34 -4.96
N ILE A 58 -10.71 2.20 -3.93
CA ILE A 58 -10.97 3.64 -4.11
C ILE A 58 -9.88 4.26 -4.98
N GLN A 59 -8.61 3.97 -4.70
CA GLN A 59 -7.48 4.56 -5.43
C GLN A 59 -7.21 3.89 -6.79
N SER A 60 -7.67 2.65 -6.99
CA SER A 60 -7.64 1.98 -8.30
C SER A 60 -8.72 2.53 -9.23
N LYS A 61 -9.91 2.90 -8.71
CA LYS A 61 -11.01 3.47 -9.51
C LYS A 61 -10.70 4.84 -10.10
N GLU A 62 -9.73 5.58 -9.56
CA GLU A 62 -9.25 6.82 -10.18
C GLU A 62 -8.53 6.59 -11.53
N TYR A 63 -8.19 5.33 -11.87
CA TYR A 63 -7.54 4.98 -13.13
C TYR A 63 -8.51 4.51 -14.24
N ASP A 64 -9.75 4.14 -13.93
CA ASP A 64 -10.72 3.65 -14.93
C ASP A 64 -11.68 4.74 -15.48
N VAL A 65 -11.70 5.94 -14.90
CA VAL A 65 -12.56 7.04 -15.38
C VAL A 65 -11.96 7.81 -16.58
N ASN A 66 -10.71 7.52 -16.97
CA ASN A 66 -10.02 8.20 -18.07
C ASN A 66 -9.90 7.35 -19.36
N ASN A 67 -10.75 6.34 -19.54
CA ASN A 67 -10.70 5.44 -20.71
C ASN A 67 -12.09 5.21 -21.36
N GLU A 68 -12.88 6.27 -21.47
CA GLU A 68 -13.96 6.39 -22.47
C GLU A 68 -13.57 7.36 -23.58
#